data_AF-A0A8J8THZ1-F1
#
_entry.id   AF-A0A8J8THZ1-F1
#
_cell.length_a   1.000
_cell.length_b   1.000
_cell.length_c   1.000
_cell.angle_alpha   90.00
_cell.angle_beta   90.00
_cell.angle_gamma   90.00
#
_symmetry.space_group_name_H-M   'P 1'
#
loop_
_entity.id
_entity.type
_entity.pdbx_description
1 polymer ?
#
loop_
_entity_poly.entity_id
_entity_poly.type
_entity_poly.pdbx_seq_one_letter_code
_entity_poly.pdbx_strand_id
1 'polypeptide(L)'
;MKREKVVVPILIILVALIIGTSGILTARNPFISPSVVSNTLGGKWSVQSFYMGNNTVTETLYDSSGDVLVITEYSFSTPSQALNFIYANQLNNPQMFEGYLVSYYSHGLIESAYILDGSHVFYVSYVGSVSTNLPSLAQLINLIK
;
A
#
# COMPACT_ATOMS: atom_id res chain seq x y z
N MET A 1 -12.09 -36.21 -28.96
CA MET A 1 -11.20 -35.56 -27.97
C MET A 1 -11.95 -34.40 -27.34
N LYS A 2 -12.37 -34.54 -26.07
CA LYS A 2 -13.04 -33.45 -25.33
C LYS A 2 -11.95 -32.53 -24.76
N ARG A 3 -12.04 -31.22 -25.03
CA ARG A 3 -11.18 -30.22 -24.41
C ARG A 3 -11.63 -30.06 -22.96
N GLU A 4 -10.88 -30.64 -22.05
CA GLU A 4 -11.08 -30.40 -20.63
C GLU A 4 -10.67 -28.96 -20.33
N LYS A 5 -11.60 -28.18 -19.78
CA LYS A 5 -11.31 -26.83 -19.27
C LYS A 5 -10.48 -27.03 -18.00
N VAL A 6 -9.18 -26.82 -18.10
CA VAL A 6 -8.29 -26.74 -16.94
C VAL A 6 -8.64 -25.45 -16.21
N VAL A 7 -9.40 -25.57 -15.12
CA VAL A 7 -9.58 -24.49 -14.15
C VAL A 7 -8.33 -24.50 -13.29
N VAL A 8 -7.43 -23.55 -13.52
CA VAL A 8 -6.28 -23.33 -12.64
C VAL A 8 -6.79 -22.54 -11.44
N PRO A 9 -6.83 -23.11 -10.22
CA PRO A 9 -7.08 -22.31 -9.04
C PRO A 9 -5.90 -21.35 -8.89
N ILE A 10 -6.14 -20.06 -9.14
CA ILE A 10 -5.22 -19.01 -8.71
C ILE A 10 -5.32 -19.00 -7.20
N LEU A 11 -4.46 -19.78 -6.56
CA LEU A 11 -4.18 -19.64 -5.15
C LEU A 11 -3.49 -18.27 -5.04
N ILE A 12 -4.25 -17.23 -4.73
CA ILE A 12 -3.69 -15.96 -4.28
C ILE A 12 -2.97 -16.31 -2.99
N ILE A 13 -1.67 -16.52 -3.08
CA ILE A 13 -0.80 -16.55 -1.92
C ILE A 13 -0.83 -15.11 -1.43
N LEU A 14 -1.82 -14.81 -0.59
CA LEU A 14 -1.73 -13.79 0.42
C LEU A 14 -0.51 -14.23 1.23
N VAL A 15 0.68 -13.80 0.81
CA VAL A 15 1.89 -14.00 1.59
C VAL A 15 1.58 -13.24 2.85
N ALA A 16 1.17 -14.03 3.83
CA ALA A 16 0.97 -13.67 5.19
C ALA A 16 2.20 -12.90 5.65
N LEU A 17 2.15 -11.58 5.52
CA LEU A 17 2.62 -10.71 6.58
C LEU A 17 1.61 -10.84 7.73
N ILE A 18 1.42 -12.07 8.23
CA ILE A 18 0.92 -12.32 9.57
C ILE A 18 2.10 -11.92 10.45
N ILE A 19 2.21 -10.61 10.68
CA ILE A 19 2.89 -10.12 11.87
C ILE A 19 1.98 -10.61 12.99
N GLY A 20 2.29 -11.79 13.52
CA GLY A 20 1.69 -12.24 14.76
C GLY A 20 1.99 -11.17 15.80
N THR A 21 0.96 -10.53 16.32
CA THR A 21 0.86 -10.07 17.71
C THR A 21 -0.46 -9.33 17.90
N SER A 22 -1.11 -9.69 19.00
CA SER A 22 -2.15 -8.97 19.74
C SER A 22 -2.01 -7.44 19.68
N GLY A 23 -2.52 -6.82 18.62
CA GLY A 23 -2.71 -5.39 18.52
C GLY A 23 -4.08 -5.03 19.07
N ILE A 24 -4.11 -4.41 20.25
CA ILE A 24 -5.33 -3.84 20.82
C ILE A 24 -5.92 -2.89 19.77
N LEU A 25 -7.23 -2.96 19.53
CA LEU A 25 -8.02 -1.90 18.89
C LEU A 25 -8.02 -0.67 19.83
N THR A 26 -6.86 -0.08 20.10
CA THR A 26 -6.80 1.18 20.83
C THR A 26 -7.28 2.25 19.86
N ALA A 27 -8.32 2.96 20.24
CA ALA A 27 -8.82 4.17 19.61
C ALA A 27 -7.69 5.22 19.53
N ARG A 28 -6.83 5.09 18.52
CA ARG A 28 -5.93 6.13 18.05
C ARG A 28 -6.41 6.51 16.67
N ASN A 29 -6.36 7.82 16.37
CA ASN A 29 -6.68 8.29 15.03
C ASN A 29 -5.72 7.61 14.04
N PRO A 30 -6.25 7.07 12.94
CA PRO A 30 -5.40 6.58 11.87
C PRO A 30 -4.51 7.73 11.37
N PHE A 31 -3.25 7.43 11.02
CA PHE A 31 -2.34 8.43 10.46
C PHE A 31 -2.85 8.90 9.10
N ILE A 32 -3.58 8.05 8.37
CA ILE A 32 -4.36 8.45 7.20
C ILE A 32 -5.87 8.40 7.51
N SER A 33 -6.51 9.55 7.44
CA SER A 33 -7.95 9.62 7.60
C SER A 33 -8.67 8.93 6.44
N PRO A 34 -9.66 8.05 6.69
CA PRO A 34 -10.50 7.48 5.64
C PRO A 34 -11.19 8.53 4.76
N SER A 35 -11.44 9.74 5.29
CA SER A 35 -11.97 10.84 4.49
C SER A 35 -10.97 11.35 3.44
N VAL A 36 -9.68 11.40 3.78
CA VAL A 36 -8.61 11.76 2.83
C VAL A 36 -8.52 10.70 1.74
N VAL A 37 -8.55 9.41 2.11
CA VAL A 37 -8.55 8.32 1.14
C VAL A 37 -9.76 8.40 0.21
N SER A 38 -10.95 8.61 0.77
CA SER A 38 -12.19 8.71 -0.01
C SER A 38 -12.18 9.93 -0.95
N ASN A 39 -11.58 11.05 -0.55
CA ASN A 39 -11.44 12.22 -1.41
C ASN A 39 -10.43 12.01 -2.54
N THR A 40 -9.35 11.25 -2.29
CA THR A 40 -8.26 11.04 -3.26
C THR A 40 -8.53 9.89 -4.23
N LEU A 41 -9.10 8.78 -3.74
CA LEU A 41 -9.35 7.56 -4.52
C LEU A 41 -10.81 7.39 -4.94
N GLY A 42 -11.72 8.17 -4.35
CA GLY A 42 -13.16 7.92 -4.45
C GLY A 42 -13.61 6.77 -3.55
N GLY A 43 -14.90 6.44 -3.62
CA GLY A 43 -15.49 5.38 -2.79
C GLY A 43 -15.71 5.81 -1.33
N LYS A 44 -16.05 4.82 -0.49
CA LYS A 44 -16.22 4.99 0.96
C LYS A 44 -15.27 4.05 1.68
N TRP A 45 -14.17 4.61 2.19
CA TRP A 45 -13.14 3.84 2.86
C TRP A 45 -13.38 3.71 4.35
N SER A 46 -12.94 2.60 4.93
CA SER A 46 -12.94 2.35 6.36
C SER A 46 -11.65 1.65 6.76
N VAL A 47 -11.10 2.01 7.92
CA VAL A 47 -9.95 1.32 8.49
C VAL A 47 -10.37 -0.10 8.91
N GLN A 48 -9.68 -1.09 8.38
CA GLN A 48 -9.82 -2.49 8.78
C GLN A 48 -8.91 -2.84 9.94
N SER A 49 -7.64 -2.44 9.84
CA SER A 49 -6.61 -2.78 10.81
C SER A 49 -5.53 -1.71 10.88
N PHE A 50 -4.86 -1.67 12.02
CA PHE A 50 -3.79 -0.75 12.35
C PHE A 50 -2.69 -1.50 13.12
N TYR A 51 -1.44 -1.26 12.75
CA TYR A 51 -0.26 -1.79 13.42
C TYR A 51 0.77 -0.68 13.63
N MET A 52 1.41 -0.68 14.80
CA MET A 52 2.49 0.24 15.14
C MET A 52 3.63 -0.54 15.78
N GLY A 53 4.76 -0.56 15.10
CA GLY A 53 6.05 -1.00 15.62
C GLY A 53 6.94 0.20 15.99
N ASN A 54 8.19 -0.07 16.37
CA ASN A 54 9.12 0.97 16.82
C ASN A 54 9.38 2.06 15.78
N ASN A 55 9.50 1.68 14.50
CA ASN A 55 9.84 2.55 13.37
C ASN A 55 8.90 2.34 12.18
N THR A 56 7.72 1.76 12.42
CA THR A 56 6.83 1.35 11.35
C THR A 56 5.39 1.50 11.78
N VAL A 57 4.58 2.12 10.93
CA VAL A 57 3.13 2.22 11.12
C VAL A 57 2.46 1.67 9.87
N THR A 58 1.52 0.75 10.03
CA THR A 58 0.78 0.15 8.91
C THR A 58 -0.71 0.29 9.13
N GLU A 59 -1.41 0.73 8.09
CA GLU A 59 -2.87 0.79 8.03
C GLU A 59 -3.36 -0.03 6.86
N THR A 60 -4.41 -0.81 7.11
CA THR A 60 -5.19 -1.44 6.05
C THR A 60 -6.57 -0.85 6.06
N LEU A 61 -7.01 -0.37 4.90
CA LEU A 61 -8.35 0.15 4.65
C LEU A 61 -9.03 -0.69 3.57
N TYR A 62 -10.35 -0.70 3.63
CA TYR A 62 -11.18 -1.32 2.60
C TYR A 62 -12.30 -0.37 2.20
N ASP A 63 -12.75 -0.51 0.96
CA ASP A 63 -13.92 0.21 0.46
C ASP A 63 -15.16 -0.72 0.38
N SER A 64 -16.34 -0.13 0.17
CA SER A 64 -17.58 -0.90 0.02
C SER A 64 -17.64 -1.78 -1.24
N SER A 65 -16.76 -1.54 -2.21
CA SER A 65 -16.66 -2.29 -3.47
C SER A 65 -15.77 -3.53 -3.34
N GLY A 66 -15.03 -3.64 -2.24
CA GLY A 66 -14.10 -4.74 -1.96
C GLY A 66 -12.66 -4.44 -2.32
N ASP A 67 -12.33 -3.20 -2.65
CA ASP A 67 -10.96 -2.75 -2.85
C ASP A 67 -10.24 -2.66 -1.50
N VAL A 68 -8.93 -2.88 -1.53
CA VAL A 68 -8.07 -2.87 -0.35
C VAL A 68 -6.92 -1.90 -0.56
N LEU A 69 -6.60 -1.14 0.48
CA LEU A 69 -5.48 -0.21 0.51
C LEU A 69 -4.64 -0.51 1.75
N VAL A 70 -3.36 -0.78 1.54
CA VAL A 70 -2.36 -0.94 2.60
C VAL A 70 -1.39 0.21 2.50
N ILE A 71 -1.19 0.93 3.60
CA ILE A 71 -0.18 1.99 3.68
C ILE A 71 0.72 1.71 4.87
N THR A 72 2.01 1.62 4.61
CA THR A 72 3.03 1.47 5.65
C THR A 72 3.99 2.63 5.58
N GLU A 73 4.15 3.34 6.69
CA GLU A 73 5.24 4.29 6.89
C GLU A 73 6.41 3.58 7.58
N TYR A 74 7.61 3.71 7.03
CA TYR A 74 8.88 3.34 7.66
C TYR A 74 9.65 4.62 8.02
N SER A 75 9.92 4.83 9.31
CA SER A 75 10.68 5.97 9.80
C SER A 75 12.15 5.58 10.03
N PHE A 76 13.09 6.36 9.49
CA PHE A 76 14.53 6.13 9.64
C PHE A 76 15.20 7.28 10.41
N SER A 77 16.36 7.02 11.00
CA SER A 77 17.11 8.07 11.71
C SER A 77 17.72 9.10 10.77
N THR A 78 18.00 8.74 9.52
CA THR A 78 18.59 9.64 8.52
C THR A 78 17.98 9.46 7.13
N PRO A 79 17.95 10.52 6.30
CA PRO A 79 17.53 10.41 4.90
C PRO A 79 18.34 9.40 4.09
N SER A 80 19.64 9.26 4.37
CA SER A 80 20.49 8.27 3.70
C SER A 80 20.08 6.82 3.99
N GLN A 81 19.61 6.53 5.21
CA GLN A 81 19.09 5.20 5.54
C GLN A 81 17.78 4.92 4.77
N ALA A 82 16.88 5.90 4.71
CA ALA A 82 15.64 5.82 3.94
C ALA A 82 15.90 5.61 2.44
N LEU A 83 16.87 6.33 1.88
CA LEU A 83 17.31 6.16 0.49
C LEU A 83 17.83 4.74 0.23
N ASN A 84 18.71 4.24 1.09
CA ASN A 84 19.25 2.88 0.99
C ASN A 84 18.15 1.83 1.08
N PHE A 85 17.13 2.06 1.92
CA PHE A 85 15.99 1.16 2.04
C PHE A 85 15.21 1.05 0.71
N ILE A 86 14.94 2.16 0.02
CA ILE A 86 14.28 2.12 -1.30
C ILE A 86 15.09 1.30 -2.29
N TYR A 87 16.40 1.54 -2.41
CA TYR A 87 17.22 0.81 -3.38
C TYR A 87 17.34 -0.69 -3.07
N ALA A 88 17.29 -1.06 -1.79
CA ALA A 88 17.31 -2.45 -1.36
C ALA A 88 15.97 -3.18 -1.60
N ASN A 89 14.83 -2.46 -1.57
CA ASN A 89 13.49 -3.04 -1.62
C ASN A 89 12.69 -2.62 -2.87
N GLN A 90 13.37 -2.10 -3.88
CA GLN A 90 12.74 -1.55 -5.08
C GLN A 90 11.83 -2.58 -5.76
N LEU A 91 10.60 -2.17 -6.08
CA LEU A 91 9.65 -2.95 -6.87
C LEU A 91 10.06 -2.96 -8.36
N ASN A 92 10.51 -1.79 -8.83
CA ASN A 92 11.14 -1.53 -10.13
C ASN A 92 12.21 -0.44 -9.96
N ASN A 93 13.00 -0.15 -10.99
CA ASN A 93 14.02 0.89 -10.94
C ASN A 93 13.45 2.23 -10.40
N PRO A 94 13.97 2.75 -9.27
CA PRO A 94 13.53 4.01 -8.70
C PRO A 94 13.71 5.16 -9.68
N GLN A 95 12.71 6.03 -9.74
CA GLN A 95 12.68 7.17 -10.63
C GLN A 95 12.05 8.38 -9.93
N MET A 96 12.36 9.58 -10.41
CA MET A 96 11.76 10.79 -9.86
C MET A 96 10.35 11.01 -10.44
N PHE A 97 9.37 11.25 -9.58
CA PHE A 97 8.01 11.61 -9.94
C PHE A 97 7.47 12.67 -8.97
N GLU A 98 7.00 13.80 -9.47
CA GLU A 98 6.51 14.94 -8.66
C GLU A 98 7.45 15.37 -7.51
N GLY A 99 8.77 15.25 -7.72
CA GLY A 99 9.77 15.61 -6.70
C GLY A 99 10.08 14.53 -5.67
N TYR A 100 9.41 13.37 -5.73
CA TYR A 100 9.68 12.21 -4.90
C TYR A 100 10.50 11.17 -5.66
N LEU A 101 11.39 10.46 -4.95
CA LEU A 101 11.98 9.24 -5.49
C LEU A 101 11.02 8.09 -5.24
N VAL A 102 10.57 7.45 -6.32
CA VAL A 102 9.52 6.43 -6.28
C VAL A 102 10.00 5.14 -6.95
N SER A 103 9.75 4.02 -6.29
CA SER A 103 9.82 2.69 -6.91
C SER A 103 8.40 2.13 -7.02
N TYR A 104 7.92 1.96 -8.25
CA TYR A 104 6.50 1.73 -8.53
C TYR A 104 6.28 0.48 -9.37
N TYR A 105 5.23 -0.27 -9.06
CA TYR A 105 4.82 -1.48 -9.74
C TYR A 105 3.31 -1.49 -9.95
N SER A 106 2.91 -1.78 -11.19
CA SER A 106 1.52 -1.95 -11.61
C SER A 106 1.40 -3.29 -12.32
N HIS A 107 0.48 -4.14 -11.86
CA HIS A 107 0.17 -5.40 -12.54
C HIS A 107 -1.23 -5.91 -12.19
N GLY A 108 -2.01 -6.23 -13.21
CA GLY A 108 -3.36 -6.78 -13.05
C GLY A 108 -4.28 -5.79 -12.35
N LEU A 109 -4.65 -6.09 -11.10
CA LEU A 109 -5.49 -5.26 -10.23
C LEU A 109 -4.70 -4.67 -9.06
N ILE A 110 -3.38 -4.60 -9.17
CA ILE A 110 -2.50 -4.16 -8.08
C ILE A 110 -1.70 -2.95 -8.54
N GLU A 111 -1.72 -1.91 -7.70
CA GLU A 111 -0.85 -0.75 -7.78
C GLU A 111 -0.04 -0.65 -6.50
N SER A 112 1.28 -0.54 -6.59
CA SER A 112 2.14 -0.44 -5.41
C SER A 112 3.30 0.49 -5.63
N ALA A 113 3.62 1.29 -4.61
CA ALA A 113 4.71 2.26 -4.66
C ALA A 113 5.45 2.31 -3.33
N TYR A 114 6.79 2.30 -3.39
CA TYR A 114 7.62 2.90 -2.35
C TYR A 114 7.89 4.36 -2.72
N ILE A 115 7.65 5.28 -1.79
CA ILE A 115 7.81 6.72 -1.98
C ILE A 115 8.73 7.24 -0.86
N LEU A 116 9.86 7.85 -1.23
CA LEU A 116 10.81 8.44 -0.28
C LEU A 116 10.44 9.90 -0.02
N ASP A 117 10.25 10.24 1.26
CA ASP A 117 10.07 11.61 1.72
C ASP A 117 10.98 11.88 2.94
N GLY A 118 12.09 12.59 2.70
CA GLY A 118 13.08 12.88 3.75
C GLY A 118 13.64 11.61 4.40
N SER A 119 13.39 11.45 5.70
CA SER A 119 13.78 10.27 6.49
C SER A 119 12.68 9.20 6.59
N HIS A 120 11.63 9.30 5.78
CA HIS A 120 10.48 8.40 5.78
C HIS A 120 10.36 7.71 4.42
N VAL A 121 9.96 6.43 4.44
CA VAL A 121 9.57 5.71 3.22
C VAL A 121 8.15 5.22 3.41
N PHE A 122 7.27 5.58 2.47
CA PHE A 122 5.90 5.10 2.45
C PHE A 122 5.77 3.98 1.43
N TYR A 123 5.32 2.81 1.88
CA TYR A 123 4.82 1.77 1.01
C TYR A 123 3.30 1.91 0.90
N VAL A 124 2.79 2.17 -0.30
CA VAL A 124 1.37 2.25 -0.60
C VAL A 124 1.04 1.11 -1.55
N SER A 125 0.09 0.25 -1.20
CA SER A 125 -0.40 -0.84 -2.05
C SER A 125 -1.91 -0.81 -2.14
N TYR A 126 -2.43 -0.63 -3.34
CA TYR A 126 -3.84 -0.72 -3.66
C TYR A 126 -4.11 -1.99 -4.44
N VAL A 127 -5.14 -2.73 -4.01
CA VAL A 127 -5.64 -3.93 -4.68
C VAL A 127 -7.09 -3.69 -5.04
N GLY A 128 -7.37 -3.54 -6.34
CA GLY A 128 -8.70 -3.33 -6.87
C GLY A 128 -9.51 -4.62 -6.95
N SER A 129 -10.81 -4.48 -6.78
CA SER A 129 -11.78 -5.49 -7.21
C SER A 129 -11.91 -5.49 -8.74
N VAL A 130 -12.46 -6.57 -9.32
CA VAL A 130 -12.54 -6.81 -10.78
C VAL A 130 -13.27 -5.73 -11.59
N SER A 131 -13.96 -4.79 -10.94
CA SER A 131 -14.71 -3.70 -11.56
C SER A 131 -14.09 -2.31 -11.37
N THR A 132 -12.96 -2.19 -10.67
CA THR A 132 -12.41 -0.88 -10.30
C THR A 132 -11.28 -0.43 -11.21
N ASN A 133 -11.24 0.88 -11.48
CA ASN A 133 -10.08 1.52 -12.09
C ASN A 133 -8.99 1.66 -11.05
N LEU A 134 -7.79 1.19 -11.39
CA LEU A 134 -6.63 1.35 -10.54
C LEU A 134 -6.27 2.84 -10.35
N PRO A 135 -5.87 3.25 -9.15
CA PRO A 135 -5.45 4.62 -8.89
C PRO A 135 -4.15 4.94 -9.62
N SER A 136 -4.03 6.17 -10.11
CA SER A 136 -2.78 6.66 -10.67
C SER A 136 -1.70 6.80 -9.60
N LEU A 137 -0.43 6.76 -10.00
CA LEU A 137 0.70 7.02 -9.08
C LEU A 137 0.57 8.38 -8.37
N ALA A 138 0.09 9.42 -9.06
CA ALA A 138 -0.14 10.73 -8.47
C ALA A 138 -1.20 10.69 -7.34
N GLN A 139 -2.25 9.88 -7.50
CA GLN A 139 -3.22 9.66 -6.43
C GLN A 139 -2.60 8.94 -5.24
N LEU A 140 -1.75 7.92 -5.46
CA LEU A 140 -1.06 7.23 -4.37
C LEU A 140 -0.14 8.18 -3.59
N ILE A 141 0.57 9.07 -4.27
CA ILE A 141 1.43 10.08 -3.64
C ILE A 141 0.60 11.10 -2.85
N ASN A 142 -0.58 11.50 -3.35
CA ASN A 142 -1.45 12.43 -2.63
C ASN A 142 -2.05 11.86 -1.33
N LEU A 143 -1.94 10.55 -1.08
CA LEU A 143 -2.35 9.95 0.18
C LEU A 143 -1.38 10.26 1.34
N ILE A 144 -0.12 10.56 1.02
CA ILE A 144 0.95 10.75 2.01
C ILE A 144 1.42 12.21 2.13
N LYS A 145 0.73 13.14 1.44
CA LYS A 145 0.93 14.60 1.57
C LYS A 145 0.06 15.16 2.69
#